data_AF-A0ABD5SYW3-F1
#
_entry.id   AF-A0ABD5SYW3-F1
#
_cell.length_a   1.000
_cell.length_b   1.000
_cell.length_c   1.000
_cell.angle_alpha   90.00
_cell.angle_beta   90.00
_cell.angle_gamma   90.00
#
_symmetry.space_group_name_H-M   'P 1'
#
loop_
_entity.id
_entity.type
_entity.pdbx_description
1 polymer ?
#
loop_
_entity_poly.entity_id
_entity_poly.type
_entity_poly.pdbx_seq_one_letter_code
_entity_poly.pdbx_strand_id
1 'polypeptide(L)' 'MEVLVPFSTECPKSRLSTVLDPAERATFARAMLSDVLDAVAAAGGEP' A
#
# COMPACT_ATOMS: atom_id res chain seq x y z
N MET A 1 -9.89 12.94 -11.72
CA MET A 1 -9.53 13.82 -10.60
C MET A 1 -8.18 13.34 -10.10
N GLU A 2 -7.16 14.19 -10.01
CA GLU A 2 -5.84 13.78 -9.52
C GLU A 2 -5.91 13.43 -8.02
N VAL A 3 -5.40 12.26 -7.63
CA VAL A 3 -5.50 11.71 -6.27
C VAL A 3 -4.12 11.29 -5.78
N LEU A 4 -3.55 12.04 -4.84
CA LEU A 4 -2.27 11.68 -4.25
C LEU A 4 -2.45 10.61 -3.16
N VAL A 5 -1.73 9.50 -3.29
CA VAL A 5 -1.70 8.39 -2.30
C VAL A 5 -0.33 8.34 -1.61
N PRO A 6 -0.20 8.91 -0.39
CA PRO A 6 1.07 8.84 0.34
C PRO A 6 1.44 7.41 0.71
N PHE A 7 2.68 7.02 0.38
CA PHE A 7 3.19 5.69 0.64
C PHE A 7 4.61 5.77 1.21
N SER A 8 4.82 5.22 2.40
CA SER A 8 6.16 5.09 2.99
C SER A 8 6.67 3.66 2.86
N THR A 9 7.90 3.54 2.36
CA THR A 9 8.64 2.27 2.30
C THR A 9 9.45 2.01 3.57
N GLU A 10 9.52 2.97 4.49
CA GLU A 10 10.29 2.82 5.73
C GLU A 10 9.48 2.06 6.78
N CYS A 11 10.03 0.92 7.24
CA CYS A 11 9.43 0.05 8.26
C CYS A 11 7.92 -0.20 8.06
N PRO A 12 7.50 -0.67 6.88
CA PRO A 12 6.08 -0.78 6.55
C PRO A 12 5.38 -1.75 7.50
N LYS A 13 4.15 -1.39 7.85
CA LYS A 13 3.22 -2.26 8.58
C LYS A 13 3.81 -2.81 9.89
N SER A 14 4.60 -2.03 10.62
CA SER A 14 5.33 -2.47 11.83
C SER A 14 4.47 -3.19 12.87
N ARG A 15 3.17 -2.89 12.97
CA ARG A 15 2.21 -3.59 13.84
C ARG A 15 1.98 -5.06 13.45
N LEU A 16 2.28 -5.46 12.21
CA LEU A 16 2.21 -6.85 11.72
C LEU A 16 3.51 -7.63 11.97
N SER A 17 4.49 -7.06 12.68
CA SER A 17 5.77 -7.72 12.94
C SER A 17 5.68 -8.99 13.77
N THR A 18 4.57 -9.22 14.46
CA THR A 18 4.32 -10.46 15.22
C THR A 18 3.95 -11.66 14.33
N VAL A 19 3.59 -11.42 13.07
CA VAL A 19 3.07 -12.43 12.13
C VAL A 19 3.73 -12.40 10.75
N LEU A 20 4.38 -11.29 10.38
CA LEU A 20 5.08 -11.11 9.10
C LEU A 20 6.50 -10.61 9.33
N ASP A 21 7.46 -11.23 8.65
CA ASP A 21 8.85 -10.78 8.61
C ASP A 21 8.99 -9.45 7.83
N PRO A 22 10.16 -8.78 7.89
CA PRO A 22 10.36 -7.51 7.18
C PRO A 22 10.10 -7.55 5.67
N ALA A 23 10.47 -8.63 4.98
CA ALA A 23 10.29 -8.78 3.53
C ALA A 23 8.81 -9.05 3.18
N GLU A 24 8.13 -9.87 3.99
CA GLU A 24 6.69 -10.12 3.88
C GLU A 24 5.90 -8.83 4.07
N ARG A 25 6.24 -8.01 5.08
CA ARG A 25 5.59 -6.71 5.29
C ARG A 25 5.81 -5.73 4.14
N ALA A 26 7.01 -5.73 3.54
CA ALA A 26 7.30 -4.90 2.37
C ALA A 26 6.47 -5.34 1.15
N THR A 27 6.40 -6.65 0.92
CA THR A 27 5.59 -7.24 -0.16
C THR A 27 4.11 -6.96 0.06
N PHE A 28 3.61 -7.17 1.28
CA PHE A 28 2.22 -6.92 1.66
C PHE A 28 1.85 -5.44 1.50
N ALA A 29 2.73 -4.51 1.89
CA ALA A 29 2.50 -3.09 1.72
C ALA A 29 2.35 -2.69 0.24
N ARG A 30 3.13 -3.29 -0.67
CA ARG A 30 3.02 -3.04 -2.12
C ARG A 30 1.76 -3.66 -2.72
N ALA A 31 1.38 -4.86 -2.29
CA ALA A 31 0.11 -5.47 -2.71
C ALA A 31 -1.08 -4.57 -2.33
N MET A 32 -1.14 -4.12 -1.07
CA MET A 32 -2.16 -3.18 -0.61
C MET A 32 -2.15 -1.85 -1.37
N LEU A 33 -0.97 -1.35 -1.76
CA LEU A 33 -0.89 -0.14 -2.58
C LEU A 33 -1.52 -0.37 -3.96
N SER A 34 -1.22 -1.49 -4.62
CA SER A 34 -1.85 -1.85 -5.89
C SER A 34 -3.37 -1.87 -5.78
N ASP A 35 -3.91 -2.52 -4.75
CA ASP A 35 -5.35 -2.60 -4.51
C ASP A 35 -5.99 -1.21 -4.34
N VAL A 36 -5.30 -0.29 -3.67
CA VAL A 36 -5.76 1.10 -3.49
C VAL A 36 -5.74 1.86 -4.81
N LEU A 37 -4.67 1.74 -5.61
CA LEU A 37 -4.56 2.40 -6.91
C LEU A 37 -5.66 1.92 -7.87
N ASP A 38 -5.92 0.61 -7.90
CA ASP A 38 -6.98 0.01 -8.69
C ASP A 38 -8.37 0.53 -8.26
N ALA A 39 -8.60 0.65 -6.95
CA ALA A 39 -9.84 1.22 -6.41
C ALA A 39 -10.02 2.70 -6.75
N VAL A 40 -8.94 3.50 -6.72
CA VAL A 40 -8.95 4.92 -7.12
C VAL A 40 -9.32 5.04 -8.60
N ALA A 41 -8.67 4.25 -9.47
CA ALA A 41 -8.95 4.23 -10.90
C ALA A 41 -10.42 3.82 -11.17
N ALA A 42 -10.91 2.77 -10.50
CA ALA A 42 -12.29 2.31 -10.62
C ALA A 42 -13.32 3.36 -10.16
N ALA A 43 -12.96 4.23 -9.22
CA ALA A 43 -13.78 5.34 -8.76
C ALA A 43 -13.71 6.59 -9.68
N GLY A 44 -12.95 6.54 -10.78
CA GLY A 44 -12.75 7.67 -11.70
C GLY A 44 -11.68 8.68 -11.24
N GLY A 45 -10.88 8.31 -10.25
CA GLY A 45 -9.67 9.03 -9.87
C GLY A 45 -8.50 8.69 -10.80
N GLU A 46 -7.59 9.63 -10.97
CA GLU A 46 -6.26 9.38 -11.54
C GLU A 46 -5.26 9.42 -10.38
N PRO A 47 -4.64 8.28 -10.01
CA PRO A 47 -3.70 8.21 -8.90
C PRO A 47 -2.35 8.89 -9.16
#